data_AF-A0A9J6H9D8-F1
#
_entry.id   AF-A0A9J6H9D8-F1
#
_cell.length_a   1.000
_cell.length_b   1.000
_cell.length_c   1.000
_cell.angle_alpha   90.00
_cell.angle_beta   90.00
_cell.angle_gamma   90.00
#
_symmetry.space_group_name_H-M   'P 1'
#
loop_
_entity.id
_entity.type
_entity.pdbx_description
1 polymer ?
#
loop_
_entity_poly.entity_id
_entity_poly.type
_entity_poly.pdbx_seq_one_letter_code
_entity_poly.pdbx_strand_id
1 'polypeptide(L)'
;MTDFQKGAMNAVKAILGDDTRTKACFFHLCQSTWRKIQELGLVVQYNEDASFRALVGMLDGLAYLPEEDVGDGLLMLRGLAPTQANELVEYFDATYVTGSYRPLTRVGGNIHLRRLPPRFPPQEWNVHQAAVEGSHRTNNNCEAWNRRFGSLVGHSHPRVGKSIGALRLEASLVSAKMAQESVGVPPQKRTNSLAVQMQLRLESLCTQYIQGAKTMQQFLRGVAHTIRL
;
A
#
# COMPACT_ATOMS: atom_id res chain seq x y z
N MET A 1 7.92 5.51 3.38
CA MET A 1 6.81 5.00 2.55
C MET A 1 6.91 5.64 1.18
N THR A 2 6.68 4.89 0.10
CA THR A 2 6.78 5.37 -1.28
C THR A 2 5.59 4.90 -2.11
N ASP A 3 5.46 5.41 -3.32
CA ASP A 3 4.56 4.83 -4.31
C ASP A 3 5.15 3.52 -4.85
N PHE A 4 4.39 2.79 -5.66
CA PHE A 4 4.84 1.54 -6.31
C PHE A 4 5.83 1.83 -7.46
N GLN A 5 6.98 2.40 -7.13
CA GLN A 5 8.03 2.80 -8.07
C GLN A 5 9.38 2.20 -7.64
N LYS A 6 9.79 1.11 -8.33
CA LYS A 6 11.06 0.45 -8.04
C LYS A 6 12.29 1.36 -8.12
N GLY A 7 12.30 2.32 -9.05
CA GLY A 7 13.39 3.30 -9.14
C GLY A 7 13.58 4.08 -7.84
N ALA A 8 12.48 4.58 -7.25
CA ALA A 8 12.53 5.30 -5.98
C ALA A 8 12.95 4.39 -4.82
N MET A 9 12.39 3.18 -4.73
CA MET A 9 12.75 2.22 -3.67
C MET A 9 14.23 1.82 -3.74
N ASN A 10 14.75 1.58 -4.95
CA ASN A 10 16.15 1.24 -5.17
C ASN A 10 17.07 2.43 -4.86
N ALA A 11 16.68 3.64 -5.24
CA ALA A 11 17.45 4.85 -4.91
C ALA A 11 17.55 5.07 -3.40
N VAL A 12 16.46 4.83 -2.66
CA VAL A 12 16.48 4.90 -1.19
C VAL A 12 17.47 3.90 -0.60
N LYS A 13 17.45 2.64 -1.04
CA LYS A 13 18.40 1.61 -0.56
C LYS A 13 19.84 1.96 -0.94
N ALA A 14 20.07 2.47 -2.15
CA ALA A 14 21.40 2.85 -2.61
C ALA A 14 22.03 3.99 -1.77
N ILE A 15 21.20 4.89 -1.22
CA ILE A 15 21.68 6.06 -0.45
C ILE A 15 21.67 5.81 1.06
N LEU A 16 20.63 5.13 1.58
CA LEU A 16 20.43 4.93 3.02
C LEU A 16 20.82 3.53 3.50
N GLY A 17 21.27 2.66 2.61
CA GLY A 17 21.67 1.28 2.90
C GLY A 17 20.53 0.27 2.73
N ASP A 18 20.92 -0.99 2.50
CA ASP A 18 20.00 -2.10 2.22
C ASP A 18 19.10 -2.48 3.39
N ASP A 19 19.53 -2.17 4.62
CA ASP A 19 18.74 -2.37 5.86
C ASP A 19 17.53 -1.41 5.94
N THR A 20 17.47 -0.40 5.08
CA THR A 20 16.35 0.55 5.04
C THR A 20 15.08 -0.14 4.55
N ARG A 21 14.11 -0.27 5.45
CA ARG A 21 12.77 -0.79 5.12
C ARG A 21 11.97 0.23 4.32
N THR A 22 11.75 -0.07 3.05
CA THR A 22 10.85 0.69 2.17
C THR A 22 9.50 0.00 2.10
N LYS A 23 8.44 0.70 2.52
CA LYS A 23 7.05 0.25 2.39
C LYS A 23 6.34 1.04 1.30
N ALA A 24 5.58 0.36 0.45
CA ALA A 24 4.68 0.95 -0.52
C ALA A 24 3.39 1.43 0.16
N CYS A 25 2.84 2.52 -0.34
CA CYS A 25 1.63 3.14 0.19
C CYS A 25 0.39 2.27 -0.09
N PHE A 26 -0.39 1.95 0.93
CA PHE A 26 -1.62 1.14 0.77
C PHE A 26 -2.63 1.79 -0.17
N PHE A 27 -2.77 3.11 -0.12
CA PHE A 27 -3.65 3.84 -1.05
C PHE A 27 -3.25 3.61 -2.52
N HIS A 28 -1.94 3.55 -2.81
CA HIS A 28 -1.45 3.28 -4.16
C HIS A 28 -1.59 1.80 -4.56
N LEU A 29 -1.71 0.87 -3.61
CA LEU A 29 -2.08 -0.52 -3.89
C LEU A 29 -3.52 -0.56 -4.41
N CYS A 30 -4.46 0.02 -3.65
CA CYS A 30 -5.87 0.11 -4.04
C CYS A 30 -6.06 0.81 -5.39
N GLN A 31 -5.30 1.89 -5.65
CA GLN A 31 -5.32 2.54 -6.96
C GLN A 31 -4.78 1.64 -8.08
N SER A 32 -3.77 0.82 -7.81
CA SER A 32 -3.23 -0.12 -8.80
C SER A 32 -4.24 -1.22 -9.13
N THR A 33 -4.97 -1.72 -8.12
CA THR A 33 -6.11 -2.63 -8.32
C THR A 33 -7.20 -1.96 -9.15
N TRP A 34 -7.58 -0.71 -8.83
CA TRP A 34 -8.59 0.04 -9.57
C TRP A 34 -8.20 0.29 -11.04
N ARG A 35 -6.97 0.72 -11.30
CA ARG A 35 -6.47 0.90 -12.67
C ARG A 35 -6.53 -0.41 -13.47
N LYS A 36 -6.25 -1.55 -12.83
CA LYS A 36 -6.38 -2.85 -13.50
C LYS A 36 -7.84 -3.20 -13.81
N ILE A 37 -8.76 -2.92 -12.90
CA ILE A 37 -10.22 -3.08 -13.15
C ILE A 37 -10.65 -2.25 -14.37
N GLN A 38 -10.16 -1.02 -14.49
CA GLN A 38 -10.44 -0.16 -15.65
C GLN A 38 -9.86 -0.74 -16.95
N GLU A 39 -8.60 -1.19 -16.92
CA GLU A 39 -7.93 -1.81 -18.06
C GLU A 39 -8.64 -3.08 -18.57
N LEU A 40 -9.17 -3.89 -17.65
CA LEU A 40 -9.90 -5.12 -17.96
C LEU A 40 -11.37 -4.89 -18.34
N GLY A 41 -11.86 -3.64 -18.35
CA GLY A 41 -13.26 -3.33 -18.66
C GLY A 41 -14.26 -3.76 -17.56
N LEU A 42 -13.79 -4.01 -16.34
CA LEU A 42 -14.59 -4.54 -15.22
C LEU A 42 -15.29 -3.45 -14.40
N VAL A 43 -15.31 -2.20 -14.88
CA VAL A 43 -15.87 -1.04 -14.16
C VAL A 43 -17.37 -1.20 -13.90
N VAL A 44 -18.13 -1.64 -14.91
CA VAL A 44 -19.58 -1.86 -14.78
C VAL A 44 -19.85 -2.93 -13.73
N GLN A 45 -19.16 -4.06 -13.81
CA GLN A 45 -19.28 -5.14 -12.84
C GLN A 45 -18.93 -4.69 -11.42
N TYR A 46 -17.86 -3.90 -11.25
CA TYR A 46 -17.52 -3.35 -9.94
C TYR A 46 -18.63 -2.48 -9.34
N ASN A 47 -19.27 -1.64 -10.16
CA ASN A 47 -20.32 -0.75 -9.68
C ASN A 47 -21.62 -1.50 -9.35
N GLU A 48 -22.02 -2.43 -10.22
CA GLU A 48 -23.34 -3.08 -10.17
C GLU A 48 -23.35 -4.35 -9.29
N ASP A 49 -22.24 -5.08 -9.17
CA ASP A 49 -22.16 -6.32 -8.41
C ASP A 49 -21.47 -6.11 -7.06
N ALA A 50 -22.26 -6.15 -5.99
CA ALA A 50 -21.78 -6.02 -4.62
C ALA A 50 -20.81 -7.16 -4.21
N SER A 51 -20.98 -8.37 -4.74
CA SER A 51 -20.12 -9.51 -4.45
C SER A 51 -18.75 -9.34 -5.12
N PHE A 52 -18.72 -8.88 -6.37
CA PHE A 52 -17.48 -8.53 -7.05
C PHE A 52 -16.75 -7.39 -6.32
N ARG A 53 -17.48 -6.34 -5.91
CA ARG A 53 -16.90 -5.25 -5.11
C ARG A 53 -16.30 -5.73 -3.80
N ALA A 54 -17.00 -6.64 -3.12
CA ALA A 54 -16.49 -7.27 -1.89
C ALA A 54 -15.23 -8.11 -2.16
N LEU A 55 -15.18 -8.88 -3.25
CA LEU A 55 -13.99 -9.63 -3.67
C LEU A 55 -12.80 -8.69 -3.90
N VAL A 56 -12.98 -7.59 -4.62
CA VAL A 56 -11.92 -6.58 -4.84
C VAL A 56 -11.46 -5.97 -3.51
N GLY A 57 -12.39 -5.66 -2.61
CA GLY A 57 -12.05 -5.18 -1.27
C GLY A 57 -11.27 -6.21 -0.46
N MET A 58 -11.58 -7.51 -0.58
CA MET A 58 -10.82 -8.58 0.06
C MET A 58 -9.43 -8.74 -0.55
N LEU A 59 -9.30 -8.54 -1.87
CA LEU A 59 -8.02 -8.60 -2.58
C LEU A 59 -7.06 -7.52 -2.08
N ASP A 60 -7.51 -6.27 -1.96
CA ASP A 60 -6.71 -5.22 -1.31
C ASP A 60 -6.51 -5.51 0.19
N GLY A 61 -7.52 -6.13 0.82
CA GLY A 61 -7.49 -6.55 2.21
C GLY A 61 -6.38 -7.56 2.54
N LEU A 62 -5.81 -8.25 1.55
CA LEU A 62 -4.63 -9.09 1.74
C LEU A 62 -3.46 -8.33 2.39
N ALA A 63 -3.39 -7.00 2.23
CA ALA A 63 -2.36 -6.18 2.86
C ALA A 63 -2.45 -6.15 4.39
N TYR A 64 -3.57 -6.58 4.95
CA TYR A 64 -3.82 -6.62 6.39
C TYR A 64 -3.66 -8.02 6.99
N LEU A 65 -3.46 -9.07 6.19
CA LEU A 65 -3.09 -10.38 6.72
C LEU A 65 -1.65 -10.35 7.24
N PRO A 66 -1.30 -11.18 8.24
CA PRO A 66 0.10 -11.55 8.48
C PRO A 66 0.77 -11.95 7.17
N GLU A 67 2.06 -11.61 6.98
CA GLU A 67 2.75 -11.78 5.70
C GLU A 67 2.78 -13.25 5.26
N GLU A 68 2.86 -14.17 6.23
CA GLU A 68 2.81 -15.62 6.08
C GLU A 68 1.47 -16.13 5.52
N ASP A 69 0.37 -15.45 5.83
CA ASP A 69 -0.99 -15.86 5.46
C ASP A 69 -1.44 -15.27 4.12
N VAL A 70 -0.66 -14.36 3.53
CA VAL A 70 -1.03 -13.68 2.26
C VAL A 70 -1.23 -14.67 1.13
N GLY A 71 -0.38 -15.71 1.05
CA GLY A 71 -0.46 -16.75 0.02
C GLY A 71 -1.76 -17.56 0.13
N ASP A 72 -2.08 -18.03 1.33
CA ASP A 72 -3.30 -18.79 1.61
C ASP A 72 -4.56 -17.94 1.43
N GLY A 73 -4.50 -16.67 1.82
CA GLY A 73 -5.55 -15.68 1.57
C GLY A 73 -5.84 -15.52 0.08
N LEU A 74 -4.81 -15.41 -0.74
CA LEU A 74 -4.97 -15.31 -2.18
C LEU A 74 -5.56 -16.60 -2.78
N LEU A 75 -5.08 -17.78 -2.34
CA LEU A 75 -5.60 -19.07 -2.82
C LEU A 75 -7.09 -19.22 -2.48
N MET A 76 -7.49 -18.83 -1.27
CA MET A 76 -8.89 -18.81 -0.86
C MET A 76 -9.71 -17.86 -1.76
N LEU A 77 -9.22 -16.64 -2.01
CA LEU A 77 -9.92 -15.69 -2.88
C LEU A 77 -10.03 -16.19 -4.32
N ARG A 78 -9.03 -16.88 -4.83
CA ARG A 78 -9.05 -17.53 -6.16
C ARG A 78 -10.18 -18.56 -6.26
N GLY A 79 -10.42 -19.34 -5.19
CA GLY A 79 -11.53 -20.29 -5.13
C GLY A 79 -12.92 -19.64 -5.01
N LEU A 80 -12.99 -18.40 -4.51
CA LEU A 80 -14.24 -17.62 -4.41
C LEU A 80 -14.50 -16.71 -5.61
N ALA A 81 -13.48 -16.45 -6.42
CA ALA A 81 -13.54 -15.51 -7.52
C ALA A 81 -14.45 -16.03 -8.65
N PRO A 82 -15.39 -15.21 -9.16
CA PRO A 82 -16.12 -15.56 -10.37
C PRO A 82 -15.15 -15.54 -11.57
N THR A 83 -15.45 -16.29 -12.63
CA THR A 83 -14.56 -16.45 -13.80
C THR A 83 -14.12 -15.11 -14.40
N GLN A 84 -14.98 -14.10 -14.38
CA GLN A 84 -14.69 -12.75 -14.89
C GLN A 84 -13.59 -12.02 -14.09
N ALA A 85 -13.35 -12.40 -12.83
CA ALA A 85 -12.30 -11.84 -11.98
C ALA A 85 -10.95 -12.56 -12.12
N ASN A 86 -10.87 -13.65 -12.86
CA ASN A 86 -9.65 -14.47 -12.96
C ASN A 86 -8.43 -13.65 -13.39
N GLU A 87 -8.57 -12.83 -14.42
CA GLU A 87 -7.47 -11.98 -14.91
C GLU A 87 -7.00 -10.95 -13.88
N LEU A 88 -7.92 -10.42 -13.06
CA LEU A 88 -7.59 -9.49 -11.99
C LEU A 88 -6.81 -10.21 -10.87
N VAL A 89 -7.27 -11.40 -10.47
CA VAL A 89 -6.62 -12.21 -9.42
C VAL A 89 -5.23 -12.66 -9.90
N GLU A 90 -5.09 -13.14 -11.13
CA GLU A 90 -3.80 -13.53 -11.71
C GLU A 90 -2.83 -12.36 -11.83
N TYR A 91 -3.32 -11.19 -12.24
CA TYR A 91 -2.52 -9.97 -12.22
C TYR A 91 -1.99 -9.66 -10.82
N PHE A 92 -2.87 -9.75 -9.82
CA PHE A 92 -2.49 -9.44 -8.44
C PHE A 92 -1.46 -10.45 -7.93
N ASP A 93 -1.68 -11.74 -8.17
CA ASP A 93 -0.75 -12.82 -7.82
C ASP A 93 0.63 -12.62 -8.43
N ALA A 94 0.67 -12.42 -9.75
CA ALA A 94 1.89 -12.24 -10.51
C ALA A 94 2.67 -10.97 -10.14
N THR A 95 1.97 -9.93 -9.71
CA THR A 95 2.58 -8.63 -9.40
C THR A 95 3.02 -8.52 -7.95
N TYR A 96 2.22 -9.07 -7.02
CA TYR A 96 2.31 -8.76 -5.59
C TYR A 96 2.58 -9.96 -4.67
N VAL A 97 2.24 -11.19 -5.06
CA VAL A 97 2.25 -12.36 -4.17
C VAL A 97 3.24 -13.42 -4.63
N THR A 98 2.88 -14.23 -5.63
CA THR A 98 3.71 -15.38 -6.05
C THR A 98 4.70 -14.99 -7.15
N GLY A 99 4.40 -13.99 -7.98
CA GLY A 99 5.20 -13.73 -9.17
C GLY A 99 4.77 -14.55 -10.39
N SER A 100 5.52 -14.47 -11.48
CA SER A 100 5.15 -15.07 -12.77
C SER A 100 6.10 -16.18 -13.19
N TYR A 101 5.65 -17.06 -14.09
CA TYR A 101 6.51 -18.06 -14.71
C TYR A 101 6.87 -17.63 -16.14
N ARG A 102 8.16 -17.74 -16.49
CA ARG A 102 8.62 -17.59 -17.88
C ARG A 102 9.14 -18.92 -18.41
N PRO A 103 8.70 -19.36 -19.60
CA PRO A 103 9.32 -20.49 -20.27
C PRO A 103 10.75 -20.14 -20.67
N LEU A 104 11.69 -21.00 -20.30
CA LEU A 104 13.03 -21.02 -20.87
C LEU A 104 12.99 -21.73 -22.23
N THR A 105 13.89 -21.35 -23.12
CA THR A 105 14.02 -21.87 -24.48
C THR A 105 13.99 -23.41 -24.48
N ARG A 106 13.28 -24.01 -25.46
CA ARG A 106 13.24 -25.48 -25.63
C ARG A 106 14.65 -26.02 -25.90
N VAL A 107 15.26 -26.64 -24.90
CA VAL A 107 16.39 -27.55 -25.10
C VAL A 107 15.84 -28.96 -24.97
N GLY A 108 15.86 -29.73 -26.06
CA GLY A 108 15.49 -31.15 -26.05
C GLY A 108 14.01 -31.47 -25.85
N GLY A 109 13.08 -30.56 -26.16
CA GLY A 109 11.63 -30.82 -26.10
C GLY A 109 10.97 -30.64 -24.72
N ASN A 110 11.75 -30.51 -23.64
CA ASN A 110 11.23 -30.24 -22.30
C ASN A 110 11.13 -28.73 -22.01
N ILE A 111 9.93 -28.26 -21.65
CA ILE A 111 9.69 -26.87 -21.23
C ILE A 111 10.14 -26.72 -19.78
N HIS A 112 11.23 -25.99 -19.55
CA HIS A 112 11.64 -25.59 -18.22
C HIS A 112 11.04 -24.22 -17.90
N LEU A 113 10.25 -24.11 -16.83
CA LEU A 113 9.68 -22.85 -16.37
C LEU A 113 10.60 -22.22 -15.32
N ARG A 114 10.97 -20.96 -15.51
CA ARG A 114 11.64 -20.16 -14.49
C ARG A 114 10.62 -19.30 -13.75
N ARG A 115 10.59 -19.41 -12.41
CA ARG A 115 9.83 -18.49 -11.56
C ARG A 115 10.54 -17.14 -11.50
N LEU A 116 9.80 -16.08 -11.78
CA LEU A 116 10.18 -14.70 -11.53
C LEU A 116 9.50 -14.23 -10.25
N PRO A 117 10.23 -13.63 -9.30
CA PRO A 117 9.61 -13.08 -8.11
C PRO A 117 8.60 -11.99 -8.47
N PRO A 118 7.61 -11.73 -7.59
CA PRO A 118 6.67 -10.64 -7.78
C PRO A 118 7.44 -9.31 -7.90
N ARG A 119 6.90 -8.40 -8.70
CA ARG A 119 7.50 -7.07 -8.88
C ARG A 119 7.55 -6.32 -7.56
N PHE A 120 6.55 -6.47 -6.71
CA PHE A 120 6.48 -5.88 -5.39
C PHE A 120 6.10 -6.97 -4.38
N PRO A 121 7.07 -7.64 -3.73
CA PRO A 121 6.77 -8.74 -2.81
C PRO A 121 5.97 -8.28 -1.58
N PRO A 122 5.26 -9.18 -0.87
CA PRO A 122 4.42 -8.83 0.29
C PRO A 122 5.10 -7.95 1.34
N GLN A 123 6.38 -8.20 1.60
CA GLN A 123 7.21 -7.42 2.54
C GLN A 123 7.22 -5.93 2.22
N GLU A 124 7.02 -5.55 0.95
CA GLU A 124 7.04 -4.16 0.51
C GLU A 124 5.70 -3.46 0.70
N TRP A 125 4.56 -4.15 0.54
CA TRP A 125 3.24 -3.48 0.53
C TRP A 125 2.31 -3.89 1.69
N ASN A 126 2.66 -4.94 2.43
CA ASN A 126 1.90 -5.38 3.59
C ASN A 126 1.93 -4.31 4.69
N VAL A 127 0.76 -4.08 5.29
CA VAL A 127 0.47 -3.08 6.32
C VAL A 127 -0.07 -3.69 7.62
N HIS A 128 -0.01 -5.02 7.80
CA HIS A 128 -0.52 -5.71 8.98
C HIS A 128 0.09 -5.15 10.27
N GLN A 129 1.42 -5.18 10.37
CA GLN A 129 2.14 -4.65 11.54
C GLN A 129 1.80 -3.17 11.77
N ALA A 130 1.75 -2.36 10.70
CA ALA A 130 1.39 -0.96 10.81
C ALA A 130 -0.06 -0.74 11.28
N ALA A 131 -0.98 -1.65 10.94
CA ALA A 131 -2.36 -1.60 11.40
C ALA A 131 -2.48 -1.95 12.88
N VAL A 132 -1.72 -2.94 13.36
CA VAL A 132 -1.67 -3.34 14.78
C VAL A 132 -1.02 -2.26 15.64
N GLU A 133 0.06 -1.64 15.17
CA GLU A 133 0.82 -0.62 15.93
C GLU A 133 0.23 0.80 15.85
N GLY A 134 -0.86 1.00 15.09
CA GLY A 134 -1.39 2.35 14.86
C GLY A 134 -0.49 3.25 14.00
N SER A 135 0.46 2.66 13.27
CA SER A 135 1.43 3.37 12.42
C SER A 135 0.84 3.83 11.09
N HIS A 136 1.55 4.74 10.42
CA HIS A 136 1.13 5.26 9.11
C HIS A 136 1.15 4.20 8.01
N ARG A 137 0.06 4.13 7.23
CA ARG A 137 -0.14 3.20 6.10
C ARG A 137 -0.23 3.89 4.73
N THR A 138 -0.27 5.23 4.76
CA THR A 138 -0.32 6.10 3.58
C THR A 138 0.83 7.11 3.60
N ASN A 139 1.16 7.64 2.43
CA ASN A 139 2.16 8.68 2.22
C ASN A 139 1.61 10.10 2.47
N ASN A 140 0.44 10.25 3.11
CA ASN A 140 -0.25 11.55 3.31
C ASN A 140 0.65 12.62 3.94
N ASN A 141 1.54 12.24 4.86
CA ASN A 141 2.49 13.17 5.48
C ASN A 141 3.47 13.74 4.44
N CYS A 142 3.97 12.90 3.53
CA CYS A 142 4.86 13.31 2.44
C CYS A 142 4.10 14.20 1.45
N GLU A 143 2.87 13.86 1.09
CA GLU A 143 2.04 14.68 0.19
C GLU A 143 1.69 16.05 0.80
N ALA A 144 1.33 16.08 2.09
CA ALA A 144 1.07 17.32 2.81
C ALA A 144 2.31 18.21 2.89
N TRP A 145 3.48 17.61 3.14
CA TRP A 145 4.76 18.33 3.11
C TRP A 145 5.04 18.88 1.70
N ASN A 146 4.94 18.05 0.65
CA ASN A 146 5.16 18.46 -0.74
C ASN A 146 4.23 19.60 -1.15
N ARG A 147 2.95 19.54 -0.77
CA ARG A 147 1.97 20.60 -1.05
C ARG A 147 2.33 21.90 -0.35
N ARG A 148 2.68 21.84 0.95
CA ARG A 148 3.11 23.03 1.70
C ARG A 148 4.38 23.62 1.11
N PHE A 149 5.37 22.79 0.80
CA PHE A 149 6.63 23.20 0.22
C PHE A 149 6.42 23.83 -1.17
N GLY A 150 5.56 23.24 -2.00
CA GLY A 150 5.17 23.82 -3.29
C GLY A 150 4.52 25.21 -3.14
N SER A 151 3.67 25.39 -2.12
CA SER A 151 3.11 26.71 -1.78
C SER A 151 4.19 27.70 -1.33
N LEU A 152 5.15 27.26 -0.51
CA LEU A 152 6.28 28.06 -0.05
C LEU A 152 7.17 28.54 -1.20
N VAL A 153 7.41 27.65 -2.18
CA VAL A 153 8.16 27.95 -3.40
C VAL A 153 7.37 28.88 -4.33
N GLY A 154 6.05 28.68 -4.43
CA GLY A 154 5.12 29.54 -5.15
C GLY A 154 5.23 29.55 -6.68
N HIS A 155 6.04 28.66 -7.28
CA HIS A 155 6.19 28.51 -8.74
C HIS A 155 6.49 27.07 -9.14
N SER A 156 6.02 26.64 -10.31
CA SER A 156 6.31 25.32 -10.89
C SER A 156 7.76 25.15 -11.37
N HIS A 157 8.42 26.24 -11.74
CA HIS A 157 9.81 26.26 -12.25
C HIS A 157 10.65 27.35 -11.57
N PRO A 158 10.92 27.23 -10.26
CA PRO A 158 11.71 28.22 -9.53
C PRO A 158 13.16 28.23 -10.01
N ARG A 159 13.78 29.42 -10.02
CA ARG A 159 15.24 29.53 -10.14
C ARG A 159 15.90 28.86 -8.93
N VAL A 160 17.09 28.28 -9.12
CA VAL A 160 17.84 27.56 -8.08
C VAL A 160 17.95 28.36 -6.77
N GLY A 161 18.27 29.66 -6.84
CA GLY A 161 18.37 30.51 -5.64
C GLY A 161 17.06 30.61 -4.85
N LYS A 162 15.89 30.62 -5.53
CA LYS A 162 14.58 30.62 -4.88
C LYS A 162 14.30 29.28 -4.19
N SER A 163 14.66 28.17 -4.85
CA SER A 163 14.57 26.83 -4.26
C SER A 163 15.44 26.70 -3.01
N ILE A 164 16.68 27.18 -3.06
CA ILE A 164 17.59 27.19 -1.90
C ILE A 164 17.01 28.05 -0.76
N GLY A 165 16.46 29.22 -1.08
CA GLY A 165 15.80 30.07 -0.09
C GLY A 165 14.62 29.38 0.59
N ALA A 166 13.75 28.73 -0.19
CA ALA A 166 12.61 27.97 0.34
C ALA A 166 13.06 26.79 1.20
N LEU A 167 14.11 26.05 0.81
CA LEU A 167 14.69 24.97 1.61
C LEU A 167 15.24 25.47 2.95
N ARG A 168 15.93 26.61 2.97
CA ARG A 168 16.42 27.22 4.22
C ARG A 168 15.27 27.61 5.14
N LEU A 169 14.23 28.20 4.60
CA LEU A 169 13.04 28.59 5.37
C LEU A 169 12.33 27.37 5.97
N GLU A 170 12.17 26.30 5.18
CA GLU A 170 11.62 25.03 5.64
C GLU A 170 12.48 24.40 6.74
N ALA A 171 13.81 24.41 6.60
CA ALA A 171 14.74 23.94 7.64
C ALA A 171 14.58 24.75 8.94
N SER A 172 14.51 26.08 8.86
CA SER A 172 14.27 26.94 10.03
C SER A 172 12.92 26.64 10.71
N LEU A 173 11.85 26.41 9.94
CA LEU A 173 10.54 26.04 10.48
C LEU A 173 10.57 24.68 11.20
N VAL A 174 11.32 23.70 10.67
CA VAL A 174 11.50 22.40 11.31
C VAL A 174 12.29 22.55 12.61
N SER A 175 13.40 23.29 12.61
CA SER A 175 14.19 23.56 13.82
C SER A 175 13.36 24.25 14.90
N ALA A 176 12.51 25.22 14.54
CA ALA A 176 11.62 25.89 15.47
C ALA A 176 10.60 24.92 16.11
N LYS A 177 10.03 24.00 15.32
CA LYS A 177 9.10 22.96 15.83
C LYS A 177 9.80 21.99 16.77
N MET A 178 11.01 21.56 16.43
CA MET A 178 11.81 20.69 17.31
C MET A 178 12.12 21.39 18.64
N ALA A 179 12.44 22.69 18.61
CA ALA A 179 12.66 23.48 19.82
C ALA A 179 11.37 23.58 20.68
N GLN A 180 10.22 23.85 20.06
CA GLN A 180 8.92 23.85 20.75
C GLN A 180 8.60 22.51 21.41
N GLU A 181 8.85 21.41 20.71
CA GLU A 181 8.67 20.06 21.25
C GLU A 181 9.62 19.79 22.43
N SER A 182 10.88 20.25 22.35
CA SER A 182 11.85 20.10 23.44
C SER A 182 11.48 20.83 24.73
N VAL A 183 10.67 21.91 24.64
CA VAL A 183 10.13 22.63 25.80
C VAL A 183 8.72 22.19 26.19
N GLY A 184 8.27 21.04 25.67
CA GLY A 184 6.99 20.43 26.04
C GLY A 184 5.77 21.07 25.36
N VAL A 185 5.95 21.81 24.27
CA VAL A 185 4.87 22.42 23.48
C VAL A 185 4.80 21.73 22.11
N PRO A 186 4.38 20.46 22.03
CA PRO A 186 4.31 19.76 20.76
C PRO A 186 3.23 20.39 19.86
N PRO A 187 3.45 20.43 18.53
CA PRO A 187 2.46 20.93 17.59
C PRO A 187 1.17 20.09 17.65
N GLN A 188 0.02 20.75 17.82
CA GLN A 188 -1.28 20.08 17.81
C GLN A 188 -1.58 19.47 16.44
N LYS A 189 -1.83 18.15 16.42
CA LYS A 189 -2.34 17.46 15.23
C LYS A 189 -3.87 17.50 15.22
N ARG A 190 -4.47 18.01 14.14
CA ARG A 190 -5.89 17.80 13.87
C ARG A 190 -6.06 16.40 13.28
N THR A 191 -6.65 15.49 14.05
CA THR A 191 -7.01 14.14 13.58
C THR A 191 -8.50 14.07 13.24
N ASN A 192 -8.80 13.58 12.04
CA ASN A 192 -10.17 13.32 11.60
C ASN A 192 -10.74 12.14 12.40
N SER A 193 -11.89 12.33 13.06
CA SER A 193 -12.53 11.29 13.89
C SER A 193 -12.87 10.02 13.10
N LEU A 194 -13.26 10.14 11.82
CA LEU A 194 -13.52 9.00 10.95
C LEU A 194 -12.26 8.17 10.71
N ALA A 195 -11.12 8.83 10.48
CA ALA A 195 -9.85 8.15 10.28
C ALA A 195 -9.38 7.41 11.55
N VAL A 196 -9.66 7.98 12.73
CA VAL A 196 -9.41 7.33 14.02
C VAL A 196 -10.30 6.09 14.18
N GLN A 197 -11.60 6.19 13.90
CA GLN A 197 -12.52 5.06 13.97
C GLN A 197 -12.13 3.94 13.00
N MET A 198 -11.76 4.29 11.76
CA MET A 198 -11.25 3.33 10.78
C MET A 198 -9.99 2.62 11.27
N GLN A 199 -9.04 3.36 11.87
CA GLN A 199 -7.82 2.78 12.45
C GLN A 199 -8.16 1.77 13.57
N LEU A 200 -8.99 2.16 14.53
CA LEU A 200 -9.40 1.30 15.65
C LEU A 200 -10.10 0.03 15.15
N ARG A 201 -10.95 0.14 14.12
CA ARG A 201 -11.63 -1.00 13.52
C ARG A 201 -10.65 -1.97 12.86
N LEU A 202 -9.67 -1.46 12.12
CA LEU A 202 -8.65 -2.29 11.46
C LEU A 202 -7.72 -2.97 12.46
N GLU A 203 -7.30 -2.26 13.50
CA GLU A 203 -6.54 -2.82 14.62
C GLU A 203 -7.32 -3.95 15.30
N SER A 204 -8.59 -3.71 15.65
CA SER A 204 -9.46 -4.73 16.26
C SER A 204 -9.63 -5.96 15.37
N LEU A 205 -9.80 -5.78 14.06
CA LEU A 205 -9.90 -6.88 13.10
C LEU A 205 -8.60 -7.70 13.05
N CYS A 206 -7.44 -7.05 12.99
CA CYS A 206 -6.14 -7.73 12.96
C CYS A 206 -5.92 -8.53 14.25
N THR A 207 -6.20 -7.93 15.40
CA THR A 207 -6.08 -8.59 16.71
C THR A 207 -7.00 -9.80 16.83
N GLN A 208 -8.26 -9.68 16.43
CA GLN A 208 -9.21 -10.81 16.46
C GLN A 208 -8.80 -11.94 15.52
N TYR A 209 -8.18 -11.63 14.38
CA TYR A 209 -7.66 -12.63 13.46
C TYR A 209 -6.47 -13.40 14.06
N ILE A 210 -5.47 -12.70 14.61
CA ILE A 210 -4.29 -13.31 15.26
C ILE A 210 -4.72 -14.21 16.44
N GLN A 211 -5.75 -13.80 17.18
CA GLN A 211 -6.29 -14.58 18.31
C GLN A 211 -7.13 -15.79 17.87
N GLY A 212 -7.33 -16.02 16.57
CA GLY A 212 -8.17 -17.10 16.05
C GLY A 212 -9.68 -16.88 16.22
N ALA A 213 -10.11 -15.67 16.63
CA ALA A 213 -11.52 -15.33 16.83
C ALA A 213 -12.26 -15.04 15.49
N LYS A 214 -11.52 -14.87 14.40
CA LYS A 214 -12.07 -14.76 13.04
C LYS A 214 -11.36 -15.72 12.09
N THR A 215 -12.14 -16.36 11.21
CA THR A 215 -11.56 -17.04 10.06
C THR A 215 -10.97 -16.02 9.08
N MET A 216 -10.04 -16.45 8.23
CA MET A 216 -9.43 -15.62 7.18
C MET A 216 -10.48 -14.93 6.29
N GLN A 217 -11.53 -15.66 5.90
CA GLN A 217 -12.63 -15.09 5.09
C GLN A 217 -13.42 -14.02 5.87
N GLN A 218 -13.74 -14.27 7.14
CA GLN A 218 -14.46 -13.29 7.97
C GLN A 218 -13.62 -12.04 8.21
N PHE A 219 -12.32 -12.22 8.44
CA PHE A 219 -11.36 -11.13 8.58
C PHE A 219 -11.29 -10.28 7.32
N LEU A 220 -11.01 -10.90 6.16
CA LEU A 220 -10.90 -10.19 4.88
C LEU A 220 -12.19 -9.47 4.50
N ARG A 221 -13.37 -10.06 4.74
CA ARG A 221 -14.66 -9.37 4.55
C ARG A 221 -14.79 -8.14 5.46
N GLY A 222 -14.38 -8.27 6.72
CA GLY A 222 -14.38 -7.15 7.68
C GLY A 222 -13.45 -6.02 7.26
N VAL A 223 -12.25 -6.34 6.79
CA VAL A 223 -11.28 -5.38 6.26
C VAL A 223 -11.83 -4.72 5.00
N ALA A 224 -12.31 -5.49 4.03
CA ALA A 224 -12.88 -5.02 2.77
C ALA A 224 -13.96 -3.96 2.99
N HIS A 225 -14.87 -4.21 3.93
CA HIS A 225 -15.91 -3.26 4.29
C HIS A 225 -15.35 -2.01 5.00
N THR A 226 -14.28 -2.15 5.79
CA THR A 226 -13.68 -1.02 6.52
C THR A 226 -12.88 -0.08 5.62
N ILE A 227 -12.17 -0.60 4.62
CA ILE A 227 -11.30 0.19 3.73
C ILE A 227 -12.04 0.80 2.53
N ARG A 228 -13.28 0.38 2.27
CA ARG A 228 -14.11 0.83 1.14
C ARG A 228 -15.33 1.68 1.55
N LEU A 229 -15.51 1.92 2.85
CA LEU A 229 -16.46 2.91 3.40
C LEU A 229 -15.80 4.29 3.46
#